data_AF-A0A3N5FLS7-F1
#
_entry.id   AF-A0A3N5FLS7-F1
#
_cell.length_a   1.000
_cell.length_b   1.000
_cell.length_c   1.000
_cell.angle_alpha   90.00
_cell.angle_beta   90.00
_cell.angle_gamma   90.00
#
_symmetry.space_group_name_H-M   'P 1'
#
loop_
_entity.id
_entity.type
_entity.pdbx_description
1 polymer ?
#
loop_
_entity_poly.entity_id
_entity_poly.type
_entity_poly.pdbx_seq_one_letter_code
_entity_poly.pdbx_strand_id
1 'polypeptide(L)'
;MLKLAAPISHLFKEGKYAEQIIMLSDCLECREWCIQTQLPKQELIHFDVNIIHNWNNEIKQYINNSILSKPELELVTFHMAACCDMPLVRNGMYQPGGRQYSRKELLENAAMNIKWLRSFLPQGIEIGVENTNYFPTPAYCYITESDFITDVVTKNNIHLLLDIAHGKITAYNKKIDYRDYLATLPINNMIQLHISGHGIDSNNIAYDAHDLPDESIYREVQSMIEMFPVKYLTVEFYKDHDGIIRELERYNRLKDYFNAS
;
A
#
# COMPACT_ATOMS: atom_id res chain seq x y z
N MET A 1 -10.07 -3.80 16.43
CA MET A 1 -11.03 -4.52 15.59
C MET A 1 -10.57 -4.34 14.15
N LEU A 2 -10.43 -5.42 13.40
CA LEU A 2 -10.02 -5.42 12.00
C LEU A 2 -11.13 -4.81 11.13
N LYS A 3 -10.76 -3.98 10.16
CA LYS A 3 -11.66 -3.37 9.17
C LYS A 3 -11.29 -3.82 7.76
N LEU A 4 -12.31 -4.19 6.98
CA LEU A 4 -12.17 -4.49 5.56
C LEU A 4 -12.35 -3.20 4.74
N ALA A 5 -11.37 -2.92 3.89
CA ALA A 5 -11.33 -1.77 3.03
C ALA A 5 -11.43 -2.16 1.55
N ALA A 6 -12.07 -1.31 0.75
CA ALA A 6 -12.03 -1.38 -0.70
C ALA A 6 -11.37 -0.10 -1.27
N PRO A 7 -10.40 -0.23 -2.18
CA PRO A 7 -9.83 0.91 -2.87
C PRO A 7 -10.86 1.49 -3.85
N ILE A 8 -11.10 2.80 -3.77
CA ILE A 8 -12.04 3.47 -4.66
C ILE A 8 -11.46 3.41 -6.07
N SER A 9 -12.20 2.75 -6.96
CA SER A 9 -11.80 2.43 -8.32
C SER A 9 -12.84 2.83 -9.37
N HIS A 10 -12.52 2.59 -10.65
CA HIS A 10 -13.50 2.80 -11.72
C HIS A 10 -14.75 1.92 -11.56
N LEU A 11 -14.69 0.87 -10.73
CA LEU A 11 -15.81 0.00 -10.36
C LEU A 11 -16.89 0.72 -9.50
N PHE A 12 -16.62 1.95 -9.04
CA PHE A 12 -17.60 2.76 -8.30
C PHE A 12 -18.40 3.70 -9.21
N LYS A 13 -18.17 3.68 -10.52
CA LYS A 13 -18.89 4.58 -11.46
C LYS A 13 -20.36 4.18 -11.66
N GLU A 14 -20.68 2.90 -11.51
CA GLU A 14 -22.05 2.39 -11.63
C GLU A 14 -22.72 2.30 -10.26
N GLY A 15 -23.80 3.06 -10.05
CA GLY A 15 -24.44 3.24 -8.73
C GLY A 15 -24.74 1.96 -7.98
N LYS A 16 -25.37 0.96 -8.65
CA LYS A 16 -25.73 -0.32 -8.01
C LYS A 16 -24.51 -1.10 -7.49
N TYR A 17 -23.40 -1.07 -8.23
CA TYR A 17 -22.19 -1.82 -7.86
C TYR A 17 -21.39 -1.06 -6.81
N ALA A 18 -21.33 0.27 -6.92
CA ALA A 18 -20.75 1.13 -5.89
C ALA A 18 -21.43 0.92 -4.54
N GLU A 19 -22.77 0.93 -4.50
CA GLU A 19 -23.55 0.66 -3.28
C GLU A 19 -23.21 -0.71 -2.68
N GLN A 20 -23.11 -1.74 -3.52
CA GLN A 20 -22.78 -3.10 -3.06
C GLN A 20 -21.37 -3.19 -2.49
N ILE A 21 -20.37 -2.61 -3.16
CA ILE A 21 -18.99 -2.56 -2.66
C ILE A 21 -18.91 -1.79 -1.33
N ILE A 22 -19.61 -0.65 -1.21
CA ILE A 22 -19.67 0.16 0.01
C ILE A 22 -20.36 -0.57 1.16
N MET A 23 -21.40 -1.34 0.86
CA MET A 23 -22.10 -2.16 1.86
C MET A 23 -21.21 -3.28 2.39
N LEU A 24 -20.39 -3.87 1.51
CA LEU A 24 -19.44 -4.93 1.85
C LEU A 24 -18.12 -4.41 2.44
N SER A 25 -17.92 -3.10 2.56
CA SER A 25 -16.68 -2.53 3.10
C SER A 25 -16.95 -1.77 4.40
N ASP A 26 -16.08 -1.93 5.39
CA ASP A 26 -16.14 -1.12 6.62
C ASP A 26 -15.62 0.29 6.36
N CYS A 27 -14.63 0.43 5.49
CA CYS A 27 -14.10 1.69 5.02
C CYS A 27 -13.66 1.64 3.55
N LEU A 28 -13.39 2.82 3.00
CA LEU A 28 -12.89 3.00 1.64
C LEU A 28 -11.50 3.61 1.68
N GLU A 29 -10.65 3.15 0.76
CA GLU A 29 -9.33 3.73 0.55
C GLU A 29 -9.31 4.61 -0.69
N CYS A 30 -9.01 5.89 -0.49
CA CYS A 30 -8.87 6.85 -1.56
C CYS A 30 -7.51 6.71 -2.23
N ARG A 31 -7.52 6.74 -3.56
CA ARG A 31 -6.34 6.86 -4.42
C ARG A 31 -6.27 8.28 -4.99
N GLU A 32 -5.10 8.68 -5.48
CA GLU A 32 -4.85 10.06 -5.92
C GLU A 32 -5.86 10.58 -6.94
N TRP A 33 -6.24 9.72 -7.89
CA TRP A 33 -7.14 10.05 -8.99
C TRP A 33 -8.63 10.10 -8.59
N CYS A 34 -8.99 9.62 -7.40
CA CYS A 34 -10.36 9.66 -6.88
C CYS A 34 -10.54 10.53 -5.63
N ILE A 35 -9.52 11.32 -5.26
CA ILE A 35 -9.51 12.07 -4.00
C ILE A 35 -10.66 13.07 -3.84
N GLN A 36 -11.29 13.53 -4.92
CA GLN A 36 -12.42 14.48 -4.87
C GLN A 36 -13.78 13.82 -4.65
N THR A 37 -13.83 12.47 -4.61
CA THR A 37 -15.07 11.73 -4.41
C THR A 37 -15.74 12.05 -3.07
N GLN A 38 -17.06 11.94 -3.03
CA GLN A 38 -17.91 12.20 -1.85
C GLN A 38 -18.60 10.91 -1.37
N LEU A 39 -18.07 9.74 -1.75
CA LEU A 39 -18.50 8.46 -1.20
C LEU A 39 -18.31 8.43 0.34
N PRO A 40 -19.12 7.68 1.09
CA PRO A 40 -18.98 7.63 2.55
C PRO A 40 -17.75 6.80 2.97
N LYS A 41 -17.40 6.83 4.26
CA LYS A 41 -16.42 5.92 4.90
C LYS A 41 -14.99 6.06 4.33
N GLN A 42 -14.62 7.25 3.85
CA GLN A 42 -13.28 7.50 3.29
C GLN A 42 -12.24 7.70 4.41
N GLU A 43 -11.84 6.60 5.04
CA GLU A 43 -10.97 6.62 6.22
C GLU A 43 -9.49 6.42 5.90
N LEU A 44 -9.18 5.94 4.69
CA LEU A 44 -7.81 5.66 4.25
C LEU A 44 -7.50 6.51 3.01
N ILE A 45 -6.29 7.06 2.94
CA ILE A 45 -5.71 7.55 1.68
C ILE A 45 -4.40 6.82 1.46
N HIS A 46 -4.24 6.29 0.26
CA HIS A 46 -2.98 5.73 -0.20
C HIS A 46 -2.45 6.57 -1.37
N PHE A 47 -1.33 7.26 -1.15
CA PHE A 47 -0.73 8.19 -2.09
C PHE A 47 0.31 7.49 -2.98
N ASP A 48 0.26 7.76 -4.28
CA ASP A 48 1.32 7.42 -5.23
C ASP A 48 2.59 8.29 -5.02
N VAL A 49 2.46 9.40 -4.27
CA VAL A 49 3.58 10.23 -3.84
C VAL A 49 4.63 9.42 -3.08
N ASN A 50 5.88 9.54 -3.53
CA ASN A 50 7.03 8.92 -2.90
C ASN A 50 7.47 9.71 -1.66
N ILE A 51 7.30 9.14 -0.47
CA ILE A 51 7.66 9.83 0.78
C ILE A 51 9.16 10.00 0.98
N ILE A 52 9.97 9.19 0.28
CA ILE A 52 11.43 9.19 0.32
C ILE A 52 12.07 10.20 -0.65
N HIS A 53 11.28 10.92 -1.46
CA HIS A 53 11.76 11.96 -2.37
C HIS A 53 11.62 13.35 -1.77
N ASN A 54 12.29 14.34 -2.38
CA ASN A 54 12.12 15.72 -1.96
C ASN A 54 10.75 16.26 -2.40
N TRP A 55 9.94 16.74 -1.45
CA TRP A 55 8.64 17.35 -1.77
C TRP A 55 8.73 18.86 -1.96
N ASN A 56 8.34 19.33 -3.14
CA ASN A 56 8.14 20.74 -3.40
C ASN A 56 6.83 21.26 -2.76
N ASN A 57 6.57 22.56 -2.89
CA ASN A 57 5.36 23.17 -2.31
C ASN A 57 4.07 22.66 -2.96
N GLU A 58 4.09 22.30 -4.24
CA GLU A 58 2.91 21.80 -4.95
C GLU A 58 2.48 20.43 -4.40
N ILE A 59 3.43 19.50 -4.23
CA ILE A 59 3.19 18.18 -3.61
C ILE A 59 2.66 18.35 -2.19
N LYS A 60 3.29 19.23 -1.39
CA LYS A 60 2.85 19.51 -0.02
C LYS A 60 1.43 20.07 0.02
N GLN A 61 1.10 21.01 -0.86
CA GLN A 61 -0.24 21.57 -0.96
C GLN A 61 -1.26 20.52 -1.39
N TYR A 62 -0.93 19.67 -2.35
CA TYR A 62 -1.77 18.57 -2.79
C TYR A 62 -2.08 17.59 -1.65
N ILE A 63 -1.06 17.13 -0.92
CA ILE A 63 -1.22 16.21 0.22
C ILE A 63 -2.08 16.85 1.30
N ASN A 64 -1.79 18.10 1.69
CA ASN A 64 -2.54 18.80 2.71
C ASN A 64 -4.02 18.97 2.33
N ASN A 65 -4.30 19.39 1.09
CA ASN A 65 -5.67 19.54 0.61
C ASN A 65 -6.41 18.21 0.54
N SER A 66 -5.72 17.13 0.13
CA SER A 66 -6.26 15.79 0.07
C SER A 66 -6.68 15.30 1.45
N ILE A 67 -5.81 15.43 2.45
CA ILE A 67 -6.08 15.09 3.85
C ILE A 67 -7.25 15.88 4.40
N LEU A 68 -7.25 17.21 4.24
CA LEU A 68 -8.31 18.08 4.76
C LEU A 68 -9.67 17.83 4.11
N SER A 69 -9.70 17.23 2.92
CA SER A 69 -10.93 16.85 2.22
C SER A 69 -11.59 15.56 2.75
N LYS A 70 -10.99 14.91 3.76
CA LYS A 70 -11.41 13.61 4.29
C LYS A 70 -11.66 13.73 5.80
N PRO A 71 -12.89 14.10 6.23
CA PRO A 71 -13.19 14.32 7.64
C PRO A 71 -13.16 13.03 8.48
N GLU A 72 -13.32 11.87 7.85
CA GLU A 72 -13.29 10.54 8.49
C GLU A 72 -11.90 9.89 8.44
N LEU A 73 -10.86 10.61 7.98
CA LEU A 73 -9.54 10.04 7.74
C LEU A 73 -8.88 9.54 9.03
N GLU A 74 -8.42 8.29 9.01
CA GLU A 74 -7.72 7.64 10.12
C GLU A 74 -6.28 7.23 9.76
N LEU A 75 -5.97 7.00 8.49
CA LEU A 75 -4.65 6.55 8.05
C LEU A 75 -4.29 7.13 6.68
N VAL A 76 -3.05 7.62 6.56
CA VAL A 76 -2.41 7.95 5.29
C VAL A 76 -1.20 7.06 5.04
N THR A 77 -1.12 6.47 3.87
CA THR A 77 0.02 5.64 3.45
C THR A 77 0.63 6.17 2.15
N PHE A 78 1.92 5.90 1.96
CA PHE A 78 2.71 6.44 0.86
C PHE A 78 3.58 5.37 0.21
N HIS A 79 3.82 5.53 -1.09
CA HIS A 79 4.77 4.72 -1.83
C HIS A 79 6.24 5.03 -1.51
N MET A 80 7.08 4.03 -1.81
CA MET A 80 8.54 4.13 -1.89
C MET A 80 9.00 3.45 -3.19
N ALA A 81 8.60 4.00 -4.33
CA ALA A 81 8.52 3.30 -5.62
C ALA A 81 9.78 3.35 -6.48
N ALA A 82 10.64 4.37 -6.33
CA ALA A 82 11.92 4.45 -7.04
C ALA A 82 13.03 5.16 -6.25
N CYS A 83 14.30 4.87 -6.55
CA CYS A 83 15.46 5.63 -6.05
C CYS A 83 15.81 6.87 -6.88
N CYS A 84 14.98 7.23 -7.86
CA CYS A 84 15.14 8.41 -8.69
C CYS A 84 13.83 9.19 -8.86
N ASP A 85 13.92 10.50 -9.10
CA ASP A 85 12.76 11.42 -9.11
C ASP A 85 11.91 11.36 -10.39
N MET A 86 12.49 10.98 -11.53
CA MET A 86 11.79 10.88 -12.82
C MET A 86 12.09 9.54 -13.48
N PRO A 87 11.67 8.40 -12.87
CA PRO A 87 11.90 7.09 -13.45
C PRO A 87 11.23 6.98 -14.81
N LEU A 88 11.91 6.38 -15.77
CA LEU A 88 11.31 6.03 -17.06
C LEU A 88 10.56 4.72 -16.90
N VAL A 89 9.37 4.59 -17.48
CA VAL A 89 8.66 3.30 -17.50
C VAL A 89 8.98 2.56 -18.80
N ARG A 90 9.50 1.34 -18.70
CA ARG A 90 9.70 0.44 -19.86
C ARG A 90 9.19 -0.94 -19.51
N ASN A 91 8.27 -1.46 -20.33
CA ASN A 91 7.62 -2.76 -20.13
C ASN A 91 7.04 -2.92 -18.71
N GLY A 92 6.39 -1.88 -18.19
CA GLY A 92 5.79 -1.89 -16.85
C GLY A 92 6.80 -1.80 -15.69
N MET A 93 8.09 -1.63 -15.96
CA MET A 93 9.14 -1.52 -14.92
C MET A 93 9.74 -0.12 -14.90
N TYR A 94 10.04 0.38 -13.70
CA TYR A 94 10.84 1.61 -13.59
C TYR A 94 12.28 1.36 -14.04
N GLN A 95 12.81 2.30 -14.79
CA GLN A 95 14.19 2.41 -15.21
C GLN A 95 14.75 3.71 -14.67
N PRO A 96 16.06 3.79 -14.40
CA PRO A 96 16.67 5.03 -13.95
C PRO A 96 16.36 6.19 -14.90
N GLY A 97 15.93 7.30 -14.32
CA GLY A 97 15.70 8.55 -15.02
C GLY A 97 15.77 9.71 -14.03
N GLY A 98 16.00 10.92 -14.54
CA GLY A 98 16.21 12.08 -13.68
C GLY A 98 17.40 11.93 -12.73
N ARG A 99 17.25 12.43 -11.50
CA ARG A 99 18.25 12.39 -10.44
C ARG A 99 18.12 11.11 -9.63
N GLN A 100 19.23 10.40 -9.45
CA GLN A 100 19.33 9.31 -8.47
C GLN A 100 19.66 9.86 -7.09
N TYR A 101 19.03 9.30 -6.07
CA TYR A 101 19.30 9.61 -4.67
C TYR A 101 20.18 8.52 -4.05
N SER A 102 21.08 8.92 -3.17
CA SER A 102 21.74 7.97 -2.28
C SER A 102 20.78 7.45 -1.20
N ARG A 103 21.09 6.27 -0.62
CA ARG A 103 20.34 5.71 0.51
C ARG A 103 20.17 6.72 1.65
N LYS A 104 21.23 7.49 1.94
CA LYS A 104 21.22 8.52 2.99
C LYS A 104 20.21 9.63 2.68
N GLU A 105 20.22 10.16 1.47
CA GLU A 105 19.28 11.22 1.07
C GLU A 105 17.83 10.75 1.09
N LEU A 106 17.55 9.52 0.64
CA LEU A 106 16.19 8.96 0.69
C LEU A 106 15.67 8.87 2.13
N LEU A 107 16.51 8.44 3.08
CA LEU A 107 16.15 8.40 4.50
C LEU A 107 16.00 9.80 5.11
N GLU A 108 16.86 10.75 4.75
CA GLU A 108 16.77 12.15 5.21
C GLU A 108 15.49 12.82 4.69
N ASN A 109 15.14 12.60 3.41
CA ASN A 109 13.90 13.07 2.81
C ASN A 109 12.67 12.49 3.52
N ALA A 110 12.64 11.17 3.77
CA ALA A 110 11.55 10.55 4.52
C ALA A 110 11.39 11.20 5.90
N ALA A 111 12.48 11.39 6.64
CA ALA A 111 12.43 12.04 7.95
C ALA A 111 11.91 13.48 7.88
N MET A 112 12.35 14.26 6.88
CA MET A 112 11.87 15.62 6.67
C MET A 112 10.38 15.67 6.32
N ASN A 113 9.91 14.79 5.43
CA ASN A 113 8.53 14.74 4.98
C ASN A 113 7.59 14.26 6.09
N ILE A 114 7.98 13.24 6.85
CA ILE A 114 7.20 12.74 7.99
C ILE A 114 7.13 13.79 9.11
N LYS A 115 8.24 14.50 9.38
CA LYS A 115 8.23 15.64 10.32
C LYS A 115 7.28 16.73 9.85
N TRP A 116 7.26 17.02 8.55
CA TRP A 116 6.34 17.99 7.97
C TRP A 116 4.87 17.53 8.08
N LEU A 117 4.55 16.27 7.75
CA LEU A 117 3.22 15.67 7.91
C LEU A 117 2.72 15.84 9.35
N ARG A 118 3.54 15.46 10.34
CA ARG A 118 3.22 15.62 11.76
C ARG A 118 3.01 17.06 12.22
N SER A 119 3.50 18.05 11.48
CA SER A 119 3.33 19.45 11.86
C SER A 119 1.93 19.99 11.61
N PHE A 120 1.12 19.32 10.79
CA PHE A 120 -0.24 19.75 10.47
C PHE A 120 -1.30 18.63 10.54
N LEU A 121 -0.90 17.35 10.49
CA LEU A 121 -1.84 16.24 10.59
C LEU A 121 -2.66 16.35 11.90
N PRO A 122 -4.00 16.23 11.82
CA PRO A 122 -4.83 16.11 13.02
C PRO A 122 -4.37 14.97 13.93
N GLN A 123 -4.57 15.14 15.23
CA GLN A 123 -4.26 14.10 16.21
C GLN A 123 -5.07 12.83 15.92
N GLY A 124 -4.41 11.67 15.91
CA GLY A 124 -5.04 10.36 15.70
C GLY A 124 -5.00 9.85 14.26
N ILE A 125 -4.54 10.64 13.29
CA ILE A 125 -4.28 10.15 11.94
C ILE A 125 -2.91 9.47 11.91
N GLU A 126 -2.91 8.18 11.59
CA GLU A 126 -1.69 7.39 11.47
C GLU A 126 -1.00 7.63 10.12
N ILE A 127 0.32 7.43 10.10
CA ILE A 127 1.14 7.52 8.88
C ILE A 127 1.74 6.15 8.65
N GLY A 128 1.74 5.67 7.41
CA GLY A 128 2.44 4.46 7.03
C GLY A 128 3.14 4.54 5.67
N VAL A 129 3.92 3.51 5.38
CA VAL A 129 4.54 3.31 4.07
C VAL A 129 4.35 1.88 3.63
N GLU A 130 4.27 1.70 2.32
CA GLU A 130 4.14 0.38 1.70
C GLU A 130 5.50 -0.21 1.31
N ASN A 131 5.63 -1.54 1.40
CA ASN A 131 6.71 -2.26 0.72
C ASN A 131 6.46 -2.34 -0.80
N THR A 132 7.33 -1.73 -1.59
CA THR A 132 7.27 -1.82 -3.05
C THR A 132 7.80 -3.15 -3.59
N ASN A 133 7.23 -3.64 -4.68
CA ASN A 133 7.74 -4.82 -5.38
C ASN A 133 9.07 -4.54 -6.13
N TYR A 134 9.96 -5.54 -6.18
CA TYR A 134 11.21 -5.44 -6.92
C TYR A 134 11.07 -5.92 -8.36
N PHE A 135 11.55 -5.12 -9.31
CA PHE A 135 11.92 -5.57 -10.65
C PHE A 135 13.45 -5.49 -10.82
N PRO A 136 14.05 -6.33 -11.70
CA PRO A 136 15.50 -6.41 -11.87
C PRO A 136 16.07 -5.22 -12.67
N THR A 137 15.87 -4.01 -12.16
CA THR A 137 16.36 -2.76 -12.73
C THR A 137 17.06 -1.93 -11.66
N PRO A 138 17.98 -1.03 -12.02
CA PRO A 138 18.64 -0.17 -11.04
C PRO A 138 17.70 0.87 -10.41
N ALA A 139 16.47 1.07 -10.90
CA ALA A 139 15.55 2.08 -10.37
C ALA A 139 15.02 1.75 -8.96
N TYR A 140 15.12 0.48 -8.54
CA TYR A 140 14.64 0.01 -7.24
C TYR A 140 15.74 -0.01 -6.16
N CYS A 141 17.01 0.23 -6.53
CA CYS A 141 18.18 0.32 -5.63
C CYS A 141 18.00 -0.43 -4.28
N TYR A 142 17.88 0.34 -3.19
CA TYR A 142 17.74 -0.11 -1.80
C TYR A 142 16.28 -0.13 -1.31
N ILE A 143 15.33 0.45 -2.06
CA ILE A 143 13.96 0.75 -1.56
C ILE A 143 13.12 -0.52 -1.33
N THR A 144 13.53 -1.63 -1.95
CA THR A 144 12.92 -2.96 -1.79
C THR A 144 13.70 -3.85 -0.83
N GLU A 145 14.77 -3.33 -0.21
CA GLU A 145 15.53 -4.03 0.82
C GLU A 145 14.85 -3.81 2.17
N SER A 146 14.71 -4.90 2.93
CA SER A 146 13.97 -4.90 4.19
C SER A 146 14.59 -4.00 5.25
N ASP A 147 15.92 -3.84 5.24
CA ASP A 147 16.64 -2.96 6.17
C ASP A 147 16.37 -1.47 5.87
N PHE A 148 16.22 -1.09 4.61
CA PHE A 148 15.82 0.25 4.21
C PHE A 148 14.38 0.54 4.63
N ILE A 149 13.45 -0.38 4.36
CA ILE A 149 12.04 -0.25 4.78
C ILE A 149 11.96 -0.16 6.31
N THR A 150 12.70 -1.03 7.02
CA THR A 150 12.81 -0.99 8.50
C THR A 150 13.36 0.34 8.99
N ASP A 151 14.40 0.88 8.35
CA ASP A 151 14.95 2.19 8.70
C ASP A 151 13.92 3.31 8.53
N VAL A 152 13.15 3.32 7.43
CA VAL A 152 12.10 4.33 7.20
C VAL A 152 11.02 4.22 8.27
N VAL A 153 10.54 3.01 8.56
CA VAL A 153 9.44 2.78 9.51
C VAL A 153 9.86 3.08 10.95
N THR A 154 10.94 2.46 11.41
CA THR A 154 11.34 2.49 12.83
C THR A 154 11.95 3.82 13.25
N LYS A 155 12.82 4.42 12.43
CA LYS A 155 13.46 5.71 12.78
C LYS A 155 12.47 6.86 12.80
N ASN A 156 11.37 6.72 12.07
CA ASN A 156 10.32 7.73 12.03
C ASN A 156 9.12 7.39 12.91
N ASN A 157 9.05 6.21 13.54
CA ASN A 157 7.90 5.75 14.32
C ASN A 157 6.58 5.87 13.54
N ILE A 158 6.56 5.28 12.34
CA ILE A 158 5.36 5.18 11.49
C ILE A 158 4.99 3.71 11.31
N HIS A 159 3.93 3.43 10.55
CA HIS A 159 3.44 2.07 10.32
C HIS A 159 3.91 1.46 9.01
N LEU A 160 3.85 0.14 8.95
CA LEU A 160 3.99 -0.62 7.71
C LEU A 160 2.60 -0.92 7.15
N LEU A 161 2.41 -0.59 5.88
CA LEU A 161 1.43 -1.23 5.00
C LEU A 161 2.17 -2.39 4.33
N LEU A 162 1.76 -3.62 4.61
CA LEU A 162 2.34 -4.79 3.95
C LEU A 162 1.45 -5.19 2.77
N ASP A 163 1.94 -4.97 1.55
CA ASP A 163 1.39 -5.62 0.37
C ASP A 163 2.02 -7.01 0.20
N ILE A 164 1.16 -8.02 0.26
CA ILE A 164 1.56 -9.43 0.19
C ILE A 164 2.09 -9.78 -1.20
N ALA A 165 1.47 -9.28 -2.27
CA ALA A 165 1.88 -9.55 -3.63
C ALA A 165 3.27 -8.97 -3.90
N HIS A 166 3.52 -7.73 -3.49
CA HIS A 166 4.79 -7.03 -3.60
C HIS A 166 5.92 -7.77 -2.87
N GLY A 167 5.63 -8.31 -1.67
CA GLY A 167 6.58 -9.16 -0.95
C GLY A 167 6.91 -10.45 -1.71
N LYS A 168 5.89 -11.14 -2.23
CA LYS A 168 6.07 -12.37 -3.03
C LYS A 168 6.82 -12.12 -4.33
N ILE A 169 6.47 -11.06 -5.06
CA ILE A 169 7.16 -10.62 -6.29
C ILE A 169 8.62 -10.30 -5.99
N THR A 170 8.88 -9.58 -4.90
CA THR A 170 10.25 -9.23 -4.49
C THR A 170 11.06 -10.48 -4.19
N ALA A 171 10.52 -11.40 -3.40
CA ALA A 171 11.18 -12.66 -3.07
C ALA A 171 11.49 -13.48 -4.33
N TYR A 172 10.52 -13.61 -5.23
CA TYR A 172 10.66 -14.33 -6.50
C TYR A 172 11.74 -13.70 -7.40
N ASN A 173 11.64 -12.39 -7.66
CA ASN A 173 12.55 -11.70 -8.59
C ASN A 173 13.98 -11.59 -8.04
N LYS A 174 14.15 -11.48 -6.71
CA LYS A 174 15.47 -11.51 -6.06
C LYS A 174 16.01 -12.93 -5.82
N LYS A 175 15.19 -13.96 -6.05
CA LYS A 175 15.51 -15.38 -5.77
C LYS A 175 15.89 -15.62 -4.31
N ILE A 176 15.14 -15.01 -3.41
CA ILE A 176 15.26 -15.18 -1.95
C ILE A 176 14.00 -15.85 -1.40
N ASP A 177 14.11 -16.44 -0.22
CA ASP A 177 12.93 -17.02 0.44
C ASP A 177 11.98 -15.92 0.93
N TYR A 178 10.68 -16.14 0.73
CA TYR A 178 9.63 -15.18 1.11
C TYR A 178 9.47 -15.05 2.63
N ARG A 179 9.59 -16.15 3.37
CA ARG A 179 9.53 -16.12 4.84
C ARG A 179 10.75 -15.41 5.41
N ASP A 180 11.93 -15.64 4.83
CA ASP A 180 13.14 -14.91 5.22
C ASP A 180 13.00 -13.41 4.95
N TYR A 181 12.45 -13.02 3.79
CA TYR A 181 12.17 -11.61 3.48
C TYR A 181 11.15 -10.98 4.43
N LEU A 182 10.06 -11.67 4.75
CA LEU A 182 9.06 -11.17 5.71
C LEU A 182 9.64 -11.03 7.11
N ALA A 183 10.47 -11.97 7.56
CA ALA A 183 11.06 -11.96 8.88
C ALA A 183 12.00 -10.77 9.12
N THR A 184 12.49 -10.13 8.05
CA THR A 184 13.35 -8.94 8.14
C THR A 184 12.60 -7.62 7.97
N LEU A 185 11.31 -7.65 7.62
CA LEU A 185 10.46 -6.46 7.55
C LEU A 185 10.01 -6.02 8.95
N PRO A 186 9.65 -4.74 9.15
CA PRO A 186 9.15 -4.24 10.43
C PRO A 186 7.68 -4.65 10.66
N ILE A 187 7.37 -5.94 10.57
CA ILE A 187 6.00 -6.49 10.62
C ILE A 187 5.28 -6.23 11.95
N ASN A 188 6.02 -6.00 13.04
CA ASN A 188 5.43 -5.57 14.31
C ASN A 188 4.84 -4.16 14.27
N ASN A 189 5.23 -3.34 13.29
CA ASN A 189 4.67 -2.01 13.04
C ASN A 189 3.56 -2.04 11.98
N MET A 190 3.16 -3.22 11.51
CA MET A 190 2.12 -3.38 10.51
C MET A 190 0.78 -2.85 11.03
N ILE A 191 0.11 -2.03 10.22
CA ILE A 191 -1.24 -1.54 10.48
C ILE A 191 -2.24 -1.96 9.39
N GLN A 192 -1.75 -2.19 8.18
CA GLN A 192 -2.57 -2.44 7.01
C GLN A 192 -1.97 -3.56 6.15
N LEU A 193 -2.84 -4.41 5.61
CA LEU A 193 -2.53 -5.38 4.59
C LEU A 193 -3.18 -4.96 3.27
N HIS A 194 -2.41 -4.94 2.20
CA HIS A 194 -2.93 -4.95 0.83
C HIS A 194 -2.80 -6.35 0.25
N ILE A 195 -3.83 -6.78 -0.48
CA ILE A 195 -3.92 -8.12 -1.03
C ILE A 195 -4.41 -8.12 -2.47
N SER A 196 -3.64 -8.81 -3.30
CA SER A 196 -3.91 -9.01 -4.71
C SER A 196 -3.17 -10.25 -5.22
N GLY A 197 -3.56 -10.75 -6.39
CA GLY A 197 -2.85 -11.78 -7.13
C GLY A 197 -1.71 -11.19 -7.97
N HIS A 198 -0.61 -11.94 -8.08
CA HIS A 198 0.55 -11.61 -8.91
C HIS A 198 0.68 -12.58 -10.09
N GLY A 199 1.35 -12.14 -11.16
CA GLY A 199 1.62 -12.94 -12.35
C GLY A 199 3.12 -13.19 -12.56
N ILE A 200 3.46 -14.07 -13.51
CA ILE A 200 4.83 -14.28 -14.02
C ILE A 200 4.79 -14.14 -15.54
N ASP A 201 5.64 -13.28 -16.09
CA ASP A 201 5.68 -13.01 -17.52
C ASP A 201 6.48 -14.07 -18.31
N SER A 202 6.53 -13.93 -19.63
CA SER A 202 7.28 -14.85 -20.51
C SER A 202 8.80 -14.81 -20.30
N ASN A 203 9.32 -13.79 -19.60
CA ASN A 203 10.72 -13.64 -19.26
C ASN A 203 11.04 -14.16 -17.85
N ASN A 204 10.08 -14.84 -17.21
CA ASN A 204 10.19 -15.36 -15.85
C ASN A 204 10.41 -14.24 -14.82
N ILE A 205 9.76 -13.10 -15.01
CA ILE A 205 9.70 -11.97 -14.07
C ILE A 205 8.32 -11.93 -13.45
N ALA A 206 8.26 -11.99 -12.12
CA ALA A 206 7.02 -11.79 -11.39
C ALA A 206 6.63 -10.31 -11.46
N TYR A 207 5.33 -10.05 -11.61
CA TYR A 207 4.78 -8.69 -11.71
C TYR A 207 3.47 -8.61 -10.95
N ASP A 208 3.14 -7.39 -10.52
CA ASP A 208 1.86 -7.11 -9.89
C ASP A 208 0.76 -7.08 -10.94
N ALA A 209 -0.18 -8.01 -10.82
CA ALA A 209 -1.23 -8.25 -11.80
C ALA A 209 -2.60 -7.75 -11.33
N HIS A 210 -2.70 -7.32 -10.06
CA HIS A 210 -3.96 -7.06 -9.36
C HIS A 210 -5.02 -8.12 -9.66
N ASP A 211 -4.60 -9.40 -9.67
CA ASP A 211 -5.49 -10.54 -9.87
C ASP A 211 -6.22 -10.89 -8.59
N LEU A 212 -7.15 -11.85 -8.66
CA LEU A 212 -7.79 -12.35 -7.46
C LEU A 212 -6.76 -13.07 -6.57
N PRO A 213 -6.78 -12.86 -5.25
CA PRO A 213 -5.92 -13.60 -4.34
C PRO A 213 -6.27 -15.09 -4.35
N ASP A 214 -5.25 -15.93 -4.43
CA ASP A 214 -5.41 -17.38 -4.36
C ASP A 214 -5.51 -17.90 -2.91
N GLU A 215 -5.70 -19.21 -2.75
CA GLU A 215 -5.75 -19.84 -1.43
C GLU A 215 -4.44 -19.67 -0.61
N SER A 216 -3.29 -19.53 -1.29
CA SER A 216 -2.03 -19.27 -0.59
C SER A 216 -2.03 -17.88 0.03
N ILE A 217 -2.48 -16.86 -0.70
CA ILE A 217 -2.62 -15.49 -0.18
C ILE A 217 -3.66 -15.47 0.94
N TYR A 218 -4.81 -16.13 0.79
CA TYR A 218 -5.82 -16.19 1.85
C TYR A 218 -5.27 -16.77 3.17
N ARG A 219 -4.50 -17.87 3.11
CA ARG A 219 -3.85 -18.44 4.30
C ARG A 219 -2.80 -17.51 4.89
N GLU A 220 -2.06 -16.79 4.04
CA GLU A 220 -1.09 -15.79 4.51
C GLU A 220 -1.78 -14.67 5.28
N VAL A 221 -2.88 -14.15 4.76
CA VAL A 221 -3.70 -13.12 5.43
C VAL A 221 -4.20 -13.61 6.78
N GLN A 222 -4.74 -14.83 6.83
CA GLN A 222 -5.20 -15.42 8.10
C GLN A 222 -4.06 -15.49 9.13
N SER A 223 -2.89 -15.98 8.72
CA SER A 223 -1.70 -16.07 9.56
C SER A 223 -1.25 -14.69 10.06
N MET A 224 -1.24 -13.68 9.18
CA MET A 224 -0.82 -12.32 9.52
C MET A 224 -1.78 -11.65 10.52
N ILE A 225 -3.09 -11.81 10.34
CA ILE A 225 -4.10 -11.26 11.27
C ILE A 225 -4.01 -11.95 12.63
N GLU A 226 -3.72 -13.26 12.66
CA GLU A 226 -3.60 -14.02 13.90
C GLU A 226 -2.36 -13.63 14.72
N MET A 227 -1.25 -13.32 14.05
CA MET A 227 0.05 -13.06 14.71
C MET A 227 0.36 -11.58 14.96
N PHE A 228 -0.24 -10.66 14.20
CA PHE A 228 0.17 -9.25 14.17
C PHE A 228 -1.00 -8.27 14.29
N PRO A 229 -0.76 -7.03 14.76
CA PRO A 229 -1.81 -6.04 15.00
C PRO A 229 -2.30 -5.38 13.69
N VAL A 230 -2.95 -6.15 12.82
CA VAL A 230 -3.57 -5.63 11.59
C VAL A 230 -4.86 -4.88 11.91
N LYS A 231 -4.94 -3.60 11.53
CA LYS A 231 -6.16 -2.79 11.66
C LYS A 231 -6.98 -2.78 10.38
N TYR A 232 -6.33 -2.77 9.21
CA TYR A 232 -7.00 -2.69 7.91
C TYR A 232 -6.57 -3.82 6.97
N LEU A 233 -7.53 -4.39 6.26
CA LEU A 233 -7.29 -5.34 5.16
C LEU A 233 -7.91 -4.77 3.89
N THR A 234 -7.14 -4.57 2.84
CA THR A 234 -7.58 -3.93 1.60
C THR A 234 -7.49 -4.89 0.43
N VAL A 235 -8.61 -5.09 -0.27
CA VAL A 235 -8.66 -5.96 -1.46
C VAL A 235 -8.37 -5.15 -2.72
N GLU A 236 -7.16 -5.28 -3.27
CA GLU A 236 -6.73 -4.58 -4.47
C GLU A 236 -7.08 -5.38 -5.73
N PHE A 237 -8.36 -5.33 -6.10
CA PHE A 237 -8.85 -5.91 -7.33
C PHE A 237 -9.68 -4.91 -8.13
N TYR A 238 -9.30 -4.72 -9.39
CA TYR A 238 -9.81 -3.64 -10.22
C TYR A 238 -10.45 -4.12 -11.53
N LYS A 239 -10.51 -5.42 -11.82
CA LYS A 239 -10.83 -5.89 -13.19
C LYS A 239 -12.32 -5.94 -13.48
N ASP A 240 -13.13 -6.35 -12.51
CA ASP A 240 -14.57 -6.48 -12.67
C ASP A 240 -15.32 -6.44 -11.33
N HIS A 241 -16.61 -6.11 -11.38
CA HIS A 241 -17.47 -5.98 -10.20
C HIS A 241 -17.70 -7.31 -9.48
N ASP A 242 -17.91 -8.41 -10.20
CA ASP A 242 -18.24 -9.71 -9.60
C ASP A 242 -17.04 -10.27 -8.81
N GLY A 243 -15.82 -10.04 -9.31
CA GLY A 243 -14.58 -10.41 -8.66
C GLY A 243 -14.37 -9.66 -7.35
N ILE A 244 -14.43 -8.33 -7.34
CA ILE A 244 -14.25 -7.54 -6.12
C ILE A 244 -15.35 -7.86 -5.08
N ILE A 245 -16.61 -7.99 -5.51
CA ILE A 245 -17.73 -8.32 -4.61
C ILE A 245 -17.49 -9.68 -3.94
N ARG A 246 -17.13 -10.70 -4.71
CA ARG A 246 -16.87 -12.05 -4.18
C ARG A 246 -15.72 -12.05 -3.16
N GLU A 247 -14.65 -11.33 -3.42
CA GLU A 247 -13.52 -11.25 -2.47
C GLU A 247 -13.88 -10.44 -1.23
N LEU A 248 -14.62 -9.33 -1.35
CA LEU A 248 -15.10 -8.59 -0.19
C LEU A 248 -16.02 -9.45 0.69
N GLU A 249 -16.93 -10.24 0.10
CA GLU A 249 -17.73 -11.21 0.85
C GLU A 249 -16.87 -12.25 1.56
N ARG A 250 -15.83 -12.75 0.87
CA ARG A 250 -14.89 -13.74 1.42
C ARG A 250 -14.12 -13.19 2.62
N TYR A 251 -13.54 -12.01 2.49
CA TYR A 251 -12.74 -11.40 3.54
C TYR A 251 -13.58 -10.78 4.66
N ASN A 252 -14.85 -10.44 4.41
CA ASN A 252 -15.78 -10.12 5.50
C ASN A 252 -15.98 -11.31 6.44
N ARG A 253 -16.19 -12.51 5.91
CA ARG A 253 -16.32 -13.72 6.75
C ARG A 253 -15.06 -13.95 7.60
N LEU A 254 -13.88 -13.72 7.03
CA LEU A 254 -12.61 -13.83 7.75
C LEU A 254 -12.51 -12.77 8.86
N LYS A 255 -12.82 -11.52 8.52
CA LYS A 255 -12.82 -10.40 9.46
C LYS A 255 -13.79 -10.64 10.63
N ASP A 256 -15.00 -11.07 10.35
CA ASP A 256 -16.03 -11.34 11.36
C ASP A 256 -15.60 -12.46 12.31
N TYR A 257 -14.95 -13.52 11.79
CA TYR A 257 -14.38 -14.58 12.60
C TYR A 257 -13.33 -14.05 13.61
N PHE A 258 -12.39 -13.23 13.15
CA PHE A 258 -11.34 -12.68 14.03
C PHE A 258 -11.85 -11.59 14.97
N ASN A 259 -12.86 -10.81 14.58
CA ASN A 259 -13.44 -9.78 15.44
C ASN A 259 -14.36 -10.35 16.53
N ALA A 260 -14.86 -11.58 16.35
CA ALA A 260 -15.67 -12.29 17.33
C ALA A 260 -14.85 -13.13 18.33
N SER A 261 -13.56 -13.36 18.04
CA SER A 261 -12.62 -14.13 18.87
C SER A 261 -11.90 -13.23 19.87
#